data_AF-A0A353NRY7-F1
#
_entry.id   AF-A0A353NRY7-F1
#
_cell.length_a   1.000
_cell.length_b   1.000
_cell.length_c   1.000
_cell.angle_alpha   90.00
_cell.angle_beta   90.00
_cell.angle_gamma   90.00
#
_symmetry.space_group_name_H-M   'P 1'
#
loop_
_entity.id
_entity.type
_entity.pdbx_description
1 polymer ?
#
loop_
_entity_poly.entity_id
_entity_poly.type
_entity_poly.pdbx_seq_one_letter_code
_entity_poly.pdbx_strand_id
1 'polypeptide(L)'
;MGMLQYDFMVRALIAGLVIGIICPALGNFLVIRRYAFMADAISHVCLAGVAIGLWLGAASYTPFLVIVIAVLGAMAVDYLRTHSSLSPDALLALVMSGGLALAVI
;
A
#
# COMPACT_ATOMS: atom_id res chain seq x y z
N MET A 1 -33.85 12.18 -8.82
CA MET A 1 -33.16 11.21 -7.95
C MET A 1 -31.97 11.90 -7.29
N GLY A 2 -31.93 11.93 -5.97
CA GLY A 2 -30.80 12.51 -5.22
C GLY A 2 -29.64 11.52 -5.12
N MET A 3 -28.40 12.03 -5.01
CA MET A 3 -27.19 11.20 -4.92
C MET A 3 -27.24 10.13 -3.82
N LEU A 4 -27.97 10.37 -2.73
CA LEU A 4 -28.04 9.48 -1.56
C LEU A 4 -28.91 8.23 -1.76
N GLN A 5 -29.58 8.06 -2.91
CA GLN A 5 -30.35 6.84 -3.20
C GLN A 5 -29.50 5.68 -3.72
N TYR A 6 -28.27 5.94 -4.17
CA TYR A 6 -27.38 4.89 -4.66
C TYR A 6 -26.58 4.30 -3.50
N ASP A 7 -26.75 3.01 -3.22
CA ASP A 7 -26.00 2.30 -2.17
C ASP A 7 -24.48 2.41 -2.34
N PHE A 8 -24.00 2.41 -3.59
CA PHE A 8 -22.59 2.66 -3.90
C PHE A 8 -22.12 4.04 -3.40
N MET A 9 -22.94 5.07 -3.57
CA MET A 9 -22.62 6.45 -3.18
C MET A 9 -22.51 6.56 -1.66
N VAL A 10 -23.44 5.93 -0.92
CA VAL A 10 -23.42 5.89 0.54
C VAL A 10 -22.18 5.18 1.06
N ARG A 11 -21.84 4.01 0.48
CA ARG A 11 -20.61 3.26 0.83
C ARG A 11 -19.35 4.08 0.54
N ALA A 12 -19.28 4.75 -0.61
CA ALA A 12 -18.14 5.59 -0.98
C ALA A 12 -17.97 6.78 -0.02
N LEU A 13 -19.07 7.41 0.41
CA LEU A 13 -19.06 8.53 1.36
C LEU A 13 -18.60 8.09 2.76
N ILE A 14 -19.09 6.95 3.23
CA ILE A 14 -18.65 6.35 4.50
C ILE A 14 -17.16 5.98 4.44
N ALA A 15 -16.74 5.29 3.38
CA ALA A 15 -15.33 4.91 3.20
C ALA A 15 -14.42 6.14 3.13
N GLY A 16 -14.83 7.18 2.38
CA GLY A 16 -14.09 8.43 2.28
C GLY A 16 -13.97 9.17 3.62
N LEU A 17 -15.03 9.20 4.43
CA LEU A 17 -14.99 9.79 5.78
C LEU A 17 -14.00 9.04 6.68
N VAL A 18 -14.06 7.70 6.68
CA VAL A 18 -13.18 6.85 7.47
C VAL A 18 -11.72 7.03 7.06
N ILE A 19 -11.44 6.98 5.75
CA ILE A 19 -10.09 7.19 5.21
C ILE A 19 -9.60 8.61 5.51
N GLY A 20 -10.46 9.62 5.39
CA GLY A 20 -10.14 11.02 5.65
C GLY A 20 -9.73 11.31 7.09
N ILE A 21 -10.17 10.50 8.06
CA ILE A 21 -9.75 10.59 9.46
C ILE A 21 -8.46 9.80 9.71
N ILE A 22 -8.34 8.60 9.13
CA ILE A 22 -7.20 7.71 9.37
C ILE A 22 -5.92 8.22 8.69
N CYS A 23 -6.03 8.70 7.45
CA CYS A 23 -4.89 9.13 6.63
C CYS A 23 -4.06 10.26 7.25
N PRO A 24 -4.62 11.38 7.76
CA PRO A 24 -3.82 12.43 8.40
C PRO A 24 -3.19 11.98 9.72
N ALA A 25 -3.85 11.11 10.49
CA ALA A 25 -3.30 10.57 11.74
C ALA A 25 -2.04 9.72 11.47
N LEU A 26 -2.11 8.82 10.49
CA LEU A 26 -0.96 8.00 10.09
C LEU A 26 0.11 8.82 9.37
N GLY A 27 -0.29 9.74 8.50
CA GLY A 27 0.60 10.61 7.72
C GLY A 27 1.51 11.46 8.61
N ASN A 28 0.95 12.12 9.63
CA ASN A 28 1.75 12.93 10.55
C ASN A 28 2.83 12.09 11.28
N PHE A 29 2.47 10.89 11.73
CA PHE A 29 3.40 9.98 12.38
C PHE A 29 4.53 9.51 11.44
N LEU A 30 4.19 9.20 10.18
CA LEU A 30 5.15 8.77 9.16
C LEU A 30 6.13 9.89 8.77
N VAL A 31 5.65 11.14 8.69
CA VAL A 31 6.47 12.31 8.33
C VAL A 31 7.51 12.62 9.41
N ILE A 32 7.09 12.70 10.68
CA ILE A 32 7.99 13.05 11.80
C ILE A 32 9.14 12.03 11.92
N ARG A 33 8.87 10.77 11.57
CA ARG A 33 9.82 9.66 11.70
C ARG A 33 10.62 9.39 10.41
N ARG A 34 10.49 10.26 9.39
CA ARG A 34 11.11 10.13 8.06
C ARG A 34 10.81 8.80 7.37
N TYR A 35 9.66 8.19 7.64
CA TYR A 35 9.13 7.01 6.93
C TYR A 35 8.20 7.38 5.77
N ALA A 36 8.00 8.68 5.49
CA ALA A 36 7.13 9.14 4.41
C ALA A 36 7.43 8.46 3.06
N PHE A 37 8.71 8.33 2.71
CA PHE A 37 9.10 7.62 1.49
C PHE A 37 8.84 6.11 1.56
N MET A 38 9.05 5.46 2.72
CA MET A 38 8.77 4.03 2.90
C MET A 38 7.27 3.71 2.69
N ALA A 39 6.37 4.63 3.03
CA ALA A 39 4.93 4.48 2.76
C ALA A 39 4.62 4.49 1.26
N ASP A 40 5.30 5.33 0.49
CA ASP A 40 5.24 5.34 -0.98
C ASP A 40 5.76 4.00 -1.55
N ALA A 41 6.91 3.54 -1.05
CA ALA A 41 7.52 2.26 -1.43
C ALA A 41 6.55 1.07 -1.32
N ILE A 42 5.91 0.96 -0.15
CA ILE A 42 4.99 -0.13 0.18
C ILE A 42 3.72 -0.05 -0.67
N SER A 43 3.24 1.14 -1.02
CA SER A 43 2.00 1.32 -1.79
C SER A 43 2.08 0.65 -3.17
N HIS A 44 3.23 0.70 -3.84
CA HIS A 44 3.42 0.02 -5.12
C HIS A 44 3.60 -1.50 -4.98
N VAL A 45 4.22 -1.97 -3.89
CA VAL A 45 4.31 -3.42 -3.59
C VAL A 45 2.91 -3.98 -3.29
N CYS A 46 2.04 -3.20 -2.64
CA CYS A 46 0.64 -3.55 -2.45
C CYS A 46 -0.11 -3.73 -3.77
N LEU A 47 0.18 -2.92 -4.81
CA LEU A 47 -0.43 -3.09 -6.14
C LEU A 47 -0.09 -4.46 -6.74
N ALA A 48 1.15 -4.93 -6.58
CA ALA A 48 1.52 -6.29 -6.97
C ALA A 48 0.69 -7.34 -6.23
N GLY A 49 0.45 -7.13 -4.93
CA GLY A 49 -0.40 -8.03 -4.16
C GLY A 49 -1.87 -8.04 -4.57
N VAL A 50 -2.39 -6.90 -5.03
CA VAL A 50 -3.72 -6.82 -5.65
C VAL A 50 -3.74 -7.60 -6.95
N ALA A 51 -2.74 -7.42 -7.82
CA ALA A 51 -2.63 -8.12 -9.10
C ALA A 51 -2.60 -9.64 -8.91
N ILE A 52 -1.76 -10.14 -8.00
CA ILE A 52 -1.68 -11.56 -7.65
C ILE A 52 -3.01 -12.06 -7.08
N GLY A 53 -3.63 -11.31 -6.16
CA GLY A 53 -4.92 -11.69 -5.56
C GLY A 53 -6.07 -11.77 -6.56
N LEU A 54 -6.05 -10.92 -7.60
CA LEU A 54 -7.00 -11.00 -8.71
C LEU A 54 -6.69 -12.18 -9.64
N TRP A 55 -5.40 -12.45 -9.92
CA TRP A 55 -4.97 -13.54 -10.81
C TRP A 55 -5.32 -14.92 -10.26
N LEU A 56 -5.27 -15.13 -8.94
CA LEU A 56 -5.72 -16.37 -8.30
C LEU A 56 -7.25 -16.61 -8.34
N GLY A 57 -8.03 -15.70 -8.93
CA GLY A 57 -9.51 -15.81 -8.99
C GLY A 57 -10.18 -15.68 -7.61
N ALA A 58 -9.41 -15.30 -6.59
CA ALA A 58 -9.78 -15.30 -5.19
C ALA A 58 -10.25 -13.90 -4.75
N ALA A 59 -11.22 -13.31 -5.46
CA ALA A 59 -11.67 -11.92 -5.25
C ALA A 59 -12.11 -11.60 -3.80
N SER A 60 -12.59 -12.61 -3.05
CA SER A 60 -12.91 -12.46 -1.61
C SER A 60 -11.68 -12.47 -0.69
N TYR A 61 -10.58 -13.10 -1.10
CA TYR A 61 -9.34 -13.20 -0.33
C TYR A 61 -8.29 -12.16 -0.75
N THR A 62 -8.55 -11.40 -1.83
CA THR A 62 -7.69 -10.30 -2.29
C THR A 62 -7.27 -9.35 -1.17
N PRO A 63 -8.14 -8.91 -0.23
CA PRO A 63 -7.73 -8.00 0.84
C PRO A 63 -6.68 -8.61 1.77
N PHE A 64 -6.81 -9.91 2.07
CA PHE A 64 -5.87 -10.62 2.92
C PHE A 64 -4.52 -10.80 2.23
N LEU A 65 -4.51 -11.18 0.95
CA LEU A 65 -3.28 -11.29 0.15
C LEU A 65 -2.53 -9.96 0.06
N VAL A 66 -3.25 -8.85 -0.12
CA VAL A 66 -2.65 -7.50 -0.13
C VAL A 66 -1.99 -7.20 1.21
N ILE A 67 -2.64 -7.52 2.33
CA ILE A 67 -2.04 -7.30 3.67
C ILE A 67 -0.79 -8.16 3.84
N VAL A 68 -0.83 -9.45 3.47
CA VAL A 68 0.32 -10.34 3.58
C VAL A 68 1.49 -9.83 2.74
N ILE A 69 1.24 -9.44 1.49
CA ILE A 69 2.27 -8.93 0.58
C ILE A 69 2.79 -7.56 1.04
N ALA A 70 1.93 -6.70 1.60
CA ALA A 70 2.33 -5.44 2.21
C ALA A 70 3.26 -5.64 3.40
N VAL A 71 2.95 -6.60 4.29
CA VAL A 71 3.79 -6.94 5.44
C VAL A 71 5.13 -7.53 5.00
N LEU A 72 5.11 -8.47 4.06
CA LEU A 72 6.34 -9.05 3.50
C LEU A 72 7.19 -7.98 2.80
N GLY A 73 6.56 -7.09 2.04
CA GLY A 73 7.21 -5.94 1.40
C GLY A 73 7.83 -4.99 2.44
N ALA A 74 7.09 -4.64 3.48
CA ALA A 74 7.58 -3.79 4.56
C ALA A 74 8.76 -4.43 5.31
N MET A 75 8.69 -5.74 5.60
CA MET A 75 9.79 -6.49 6.22
C MET A 75 11.02 -6.55 5.31
N ALA A 76 10.84 -6.77 4.01
CA ALA A 76 11.93 -6.77 3.05
C ALA A 76 12.60 -5.39 2.99
N VAL A 77 11.82 -4.31 2.95
CA VAL A 77 12.33 -2.93 2.98
C VAL A 77 13.10 -2.64 4.27
N ASP A 78 12.56 -3.04 5.43
CA ASP A 78 13.18 -2.80 6.74
C ASP A 78 14.49 -3.59 6.89
N TYR A 79 14.53 -4.84 6.42
CA TYR A 79 15.73 -5.67 6.37
C TYR A 79 16.80 -5.06 5.45
N LEU A 80 16.41 -4.65 4.24
CA LEU A 80 17.33 -4.04 3.29
C LEU A 80 17.88 -2.72 3.81
N ARG A 81 17.07 -1.95 4.56
CA ARG A 81 17.50 -0.70 5.20
C ARG A 81 18.46 -0.92 6.38
N THR A 82 18.35 -2.02 7.11
CA THR A 82 19.25 -2.33 8.24
C THR A 82 20.54 -3.01 7.81
N HIS A 83 20.54 -3.80 6.73
CA HIS A 83 21.74 -4.54 6.28
C HIS A 83 22.49 -3.88 5.12
N SER A 84 21.92 -2.91 4.41
CA SER A 84 22.63 -2.24 3.31
C SER A 84 23.17 -0.88 3.74
N SER A 85 24.42 -0.60 3.37
CA SER A 85 25.06 0.72 3.49
C SER A 85 24.63 1.68 2.37
N LEU A 86 23.51 1.41 1.72
CA LEU A 86 23.01 2.17 0.57
C LEU A 86 22.26 3.42 1.04
N SER A 87 22.28 4.46 0.20
CA SER A 87 21.50 5.66 0.46
C SER A 87 20.00 5.29 0.51
N PRO A 88 19.22 5.92 1.42
CA PRO A 88 17.78 5.67 1.53
C PRO A 88 17.04 5.79 0.19
N ASP A 89 17.45 6.74 -0.66
CA ASP A 89 16.85 6.97 -1.98
C ASP A 89 17.11 5.81 -2.96
N ALA A 90 18.28 5.15 -2.89
CA ALA A 90 18.59 3.99 -3.74
C ALA A 90 17.79 2.74 -3.32
N LEU A 91 17.62 2.54 -2.01
CA LEU A 91 16.75 1.50 -1.44
C LEU A 91 15.31 1.66 -1.90
N LEU A 92 14.82 2.90 -1.88
CA LEU A 92 13.49 3.26 -2.37
C LEU A 92 13.31 2.95 -3.84
N ALA A 93 14.22 3.43 -4.70
CA ALA A 93 14.16 3.17 -6.14
C ALA A 93 14.16 1.67 -6.47
N LEU A 94 14.95 0.87 -5.75
CA LEU A 94 15.01 -0.58 -5.93
C LEU A 94 13.67 -1.27 -5.58
N VAL A 95 13.07 -0.91 -4.44
CA VAL A 95 11.79 -1.47 -3.99
C VAL A 95 10.66 -1.05 -4.92
N MET A 96 10.66 0.20 -5.38
CA MET A 96 9.68 0.70 -6.33
C MET A 96 9.74 -0.04 -7.66
N SER A 97 10.94 -0.20 -8.22
CA SER A 97 11.14 -0.92 -9.47
C SER A 97 10.81 -2.40 -9.34
N GLY A 98 11.19 -3.04 -8.24
CA GLY A 98 10.86 -4.44 -7.96
C GLY A 98 9.37 -4.70 -7.76
N GLY A 99 8.69 -3.83 -7.01
CA GLY A 99 7.24 -3.92 -6.80
C GLY A 99 6.45 -3.75 -8.09
N LEU A 100 6.84 -2.81 -8.95
CA LEU A 100 6.23 -2.63 -10.27
C LEU A 100 6.51 -3.82 -11.20
N ALA A 101 7.73 -4.35 -11.21
CA ALA A 101 8.07 -5.53 -12.02
C ALA A 101 7.22 -6.75 -11.62
N LEU A 102 7.02 -6.97 -10.33
CA LEU A 102 6.15 -8.03 -9.80
C LEU A 102 4.66 -7.77 -10.07
N ALA A 103 4.24 -6.52 -10.20
CA ALA A 103 2.84 -6.18 -10.48
C ALA A 103 2.47 -6.35 -11.96
N VAL A 104 3.44 -6.19 -12.88
CA VAL A 104 3.23 -6.27 -14.33
C VAL A 104 3.21 -7.71 -14.84
N ILE A 105 3.97 -8.60 -14.20
CA ILE A 105 4.04 -10.03 -14.52
C ILE A 105 2.86 -10.77 -13.89
#